data_AF-Q1DE59-F1
#
_entry.id   AF-Q1DE59-F1
#
_cell.length_a   1.000
_cell.length_b   1.000
_cell.length_c   1.000
_cell.angle_alpha   90.00
_cell.angle_beta   90.00
_cell.angle_gamma   90.00
#
_symmetry.space_group_name_H-M   'P 1'
#
loop_
_entity.id
_entity.type
_entity.pdbx_description
1 polymer ?
#
loop_
_entity_poly.entity_id
_entity_poly.type
_entity_poly.pdbx_seq_one_letter_code
_entity_poly.pdbx_strand_id
1 'polypeptide(L)'
;MLRQLLLSDFRSEGPAAGHGWPLVQHTFPTVQLAPLAAGRGGRVLHLDASEWNAPAFDPIAWDARVFEAAESTEWLSLHLDGASCEALVVAALEILTRYQCLVRRRNAASATPLFSRLLARYRSLHDLEQPRVRAEFHRAVDAWQWTLRLRPDVDLPPQAAAFFHEGEQPTTPLHADRAVRVLEEAGADDVTCRRVRELLTRDARTANARDVSLLDTADALSFFCRESSAWFREAPPEHRRRQVARMLARLRPEHLRWLGHMRLAPAVRGQLEVLVAAHFPVDGTA
;
A
#
# COMPACT_ATOMS: atom_id res chain seq x y z
N MET A 1 2.80 7.43 12.77
CA MET A 1 3.56 6.59 11.81
C MET A 1 3.83 5.23 12.42
N LEU A 2 3.75 4.13 11.65
CA LEU A 2 4.01 2.78 12.16
C LEU A 2 5.52 2.52 12.22
N ARG A 3 6.04 2.28 13.42
CA ARG A 3 7.49 2.19 13.69
C ARG A 3 7.92 0.85 14.27
N GLN A 4 7.02 0.15 14.95
CA GLN A 4 7.36 -1.06 15.68
C GLN A 4 6.29 -2.13 15.57
N LEU A 5 6.75 -3.37 15.53
CA LEU A 5 5.96 -4.57 15.79
C LEU A 5 6.48 -5.20 17.08
N LEU A 6 5.59 -5.33 18.05
CA LEU A 6 5.83 -5.90 19.37
C LEU A 6 5.24 -7.30 19.43
N LEU A 7 5.97 -8.24 20.02
CA LEU A 7 5.60 -9.65 20.04
C LEU A 7 5.61 -10.18 21.48
N SER A 8 4.54 -10.83 21.91
CA SER A 8 4.45 -11.47 23.25
C SER A 8 5.42 -12.65 23.38
N ASP A 9 5.46 -13.50 22.35
CA ASP A 9 6.19 -14.77 22.37
C ASP A 9 7.60 -14.66 21.77
N PHE A 10 8.13 -13.44 21.73
CA PHE A 10 9.51 -13.24 21.34
C PHE A 10 10.40 -13.89 22.40
N ARG A 11 10.82 -15.14 22.15
CA ARG A 11 11.86 -15.79 22.97
C ARG A 11 13.02 -14.82 23.06
N SER A 12 13.73 -14.85 24.19
CA SER A 12 14.83 -13.94 24.54
C SER A 12 15.98 -13.84 23.52
N GLU A 13 15.96 -14.63 22.45
CA GLU A 13 16.96 -14.72 21.38
C GLU A 13 16.76 -13.69 20.25
N GLY A 14 15.66 -12.94 20.22
CA GLY A 14 15.49 -11.81 19.29
C GLY A 14 15.00 -12.20 17.87
N PRO A 15 14.92 -11.25 16.91
CA PRO A 15 14.40 -11.50 15.55
C PRO A 15 15.32 -12.40 14.70
N ALA A 16 16.50 -12.72 15.23
CA ALA A 16 17.50 -13.58 14.61
C ALA A 16 17.21 -15.08 14.81
N ALA A 17 16.25 -15.45 15.67
CA ALA A 17 16.02 -16.83 16.10
C ALA A 17 15.28 -17.75 15.09
N GLY A 18 15.27 -17.41 13.79
CA GLY A 18 14.58 -18.22 12.76
C GLY A 18 13.08 -17.94 12.65
N HIS A 19 12.35 -18.82 11.94
CA HIS A 19 10.88 -18.78 11.73
C HIS A 19 10.30 -17.71 10.79
N GLY A 20 11.13 -17.03 9.98
CA GLY A 20 10.63 -16.10 8.94
C GLY A 20 10.59 -14.62 9.34
N TRP A 21 10.92 -14.27 10.59
CA TRP A 21 11.11 -12.86 10.98
C TRP A 21 12.16 -12.09 10.15
N PRO A 22 13.27 -12.71 9.69
CA PRO A 22 14.17 -12.06 8.74
C PRO A 22 13.49 -11.62 7.44
N LEU A 23 12.47 -12.37 6.96
CA LEU A 23 11.68 -11.97 5.79
C LEU A 23 10.84 -10.72 6.08
N VAL A 24 10.22 -10.66 7.27
CA VAL A 24 9.46 -9.47 7.71
C VAL A 24 10.39 -8.25 7.76
N GLN A 25 11.54 -8.38 8.42
CA GLN A 25 12.51 -7.29 8.55
C GLN A 25 13.08 -6.86 7.19
N HIS A 26 13.38 -7.81 6.30
CA HIS A 26 13.84 -7.50 4.95
C HIS A 26 12.77 -6.76 4.15
N THR A 27 11.51 -7.18 4.28
CA THR A 27 10.39 -6.55 3.57
C THR A 27 10.09 -5.15 4.12
N PHE A 28 10.18 -4.96 5.44
CA PHE A 28 9.86 -3.71 6.14
C PHE A 28 11.03 -3.21 6.99
N PRO A 29 12.14 -2.78 6.35
CA PRO A 29 13.39 -2.47 7.07
C PRO A 29 13.29 -1.28 8.01
N THR A 30 12.27 -0.43 7.88
CA THR A 30 12.04 0.74 8.73
C THR A 30 11.11 0.46 9.91
N VAL A 31 10.56 -0.75 10.01
CA VAL A 31 9.78 -1.22 11.15
C VAL A 31 10.70 -2.06 12.03
N GLN A 32 10.79 -1.70 13.31
CA GLN A 32 11.58 -2.46 14.27
C GLN A 32 10.74 -3.60 14.84
N LEU A 33 11.25 -4.83 14.73
CA LEU A 33 10.72 -6.00 15.45
C LEU A 33 11.32 -6.04 16.87
N ALA A 34 10.49 -6.13 17.89
CA ALA A 34 10.94 -6.14 19.28
C ALA A 34 10.04 -7.01 20.19
N PRO A 35 10.56 -7.53 21.32
CA PRO A 35 9.71 -8.10 22.36
C PRO A 35 8.81 -7.00 22.96
N LEU A 36 7.63 -7.39 23.45
CA LEU A 36 6.67 -6.45 24.07
C LEU A 36 7.32 -5.58 25.17
N ALA A 37 8.15 -6.19 26.02
CA ALA A 37 8.85 -5.49 27.10
C ALA A 37 9.85 -4.41 26.64
N ALA A 38 10.30 -4.46 25.37
CA ALA A 38 11.21 -3.48 24.78
C ALA A 38 10.49 -2.44 23.90
N GLY A 39 9.15 -2.42 23.95
CA GLY A 39 8.35 -1.46 23.21
C GLY A 39 8.74 -0.02 23.51
N ARG A 40 8.83 0.80 22.47
CA ARG A 40 9.06 2.26 22.57
C ARG A 40 7.84 2.99 22.04
N GLY A 41 7.60 4.20 22.52
CA GLY A 41 6.58 5.11 21.98
C GLY A 41 5.28 5.19 22.78
N GLY A 42 4.39 6.07 22.32
CA GLY A 42 3.23 6.53 23.10
C GLY A 42 1.93 5.78 22.85
N ARG A 43 1.80 5.01 21.75
CA ARG A 43 0.56 4.28 21.43
C ARG A 43 0.86 2.88 20.93
N VAL A 44 0.32 1.89 21.65
CA VAL A 44 0.38 0.48 21.28
C VAL A 44 -1.05 0.02 20.97
N LEU A 45 -1.26 -0.56 19.78
CA LEU A 45 -2.51 -1.27 19.47
C LEU A 45 -2.24 -2.76 19.52
N HIS A 46 -3.07 -3.48 20.28
CA HIS A 46 -3.04 -4.94 20.35
C HIS A 46 -3.98 -5.54 19.31
N LEU A 47 -3.51 -6.61 18.66
CA LEU A 47 -4.26 -7.43 17.72
C LEU A 47 -3.87 -8.89 17.89
N ASP A 48 -4.84 -9.72 18.23
CA ASP A 48 -4.70 -11.17 18.20
C ASP A 48 -4.65 -11.64 16.73
N ALA A 49 -3.61 -12.39 16.35
CA ALA A 49 -3.42 -12.88 15.00
C ALA A 49 -4.46 -13.93 14.60
N SER A 50 -5.06 -14.64 15.55
CA SER A 50 -6.20 -15.53 15.28
C SER A 50 -7.46 -14.73 14.93
N GLU A 51 -7.69 -13.58 15.59
CA GLU A 51 -8.78 -12.66 15.25
C GLU A 51 -8.60 -12.06 13.87
N TRP A 52 -7.39 -11.63 13.51
CA TRP A 52 -7.06 -11.12 12.17
C TRP A 52 -7.43 -12.11 11.04
N ASN A 53 -7.21 -13.40 11.30
CA ASN A 53 -7.49 -14.48 10.37
C ASN A 53 -8.95 -14.92 10.38
N ALA A 54 -9.74 -14.51 11.38
CA ALA A 54 -11.13 -14.91 11.51
C ALA A 54 -11.98 -14.41 10.31
N PRO A 55 -12.95 -15.20 9.82
CA PRO A 55 -13.87 -14.75 8.78
C PRO A 55 -14.71 -13.52 9.18
N ALA A 56 -14.96 -13.35 10.48
CA ALA A 56 -15.75 -12.26 11.03
C ALA A 56 -14.95 -10.97 11.27
N PHE A 57 -13.62 -10.97 11.03
CA PHE A 57 -12.79 -9.79 11.20
C PHE A 57 -13.28 -8.64 10.31
N ASP A 58 -13.53 -7.46 10.89
CA ASP A 58 -13.88 -6.27 10.12
C ASP A 58 -12.63 -5.40 9.87
N PRO A 59 -12.01 -5.50 8.67
CA PRO A 59 -10.82 -4.73 8.38
C PRO A 59 -11.09 -3.22 8.29
N ILE A 60 -12.33 -2.78 8.06
CA ILE A 60 -12.68 -1.35 7.97
C ILE A 60 -12.71 -0.74 9.37
N ALA A 61 -13.31 -1.45 10.34
CA ALA A 61 -13.32 -1.01 11.73
C ALA A 61 -11.89 -0.98 12.31
N TRP A 62 -11.08 -1.99 11.99
CA TRP A 62 -9.68 -2.03 12.41
C TRP A 62 -8.83 -0.92 11.75
N ASP A 63 -9.02 -0.66 10.46
CA ASP A 63 -8.37 0.45 9.76
C ASP A 63 -8.61 1.79 10.46
N ALA A 64 -9.85 2.09 10.82
CA ALA A 64 -10.19 3.33 11.51
C ALA A 64 -9.38 3.49 12.80
N ARG A 65 -9.28 2.42 13.60
CA ARG A 65 -8.49 2.40 14.85
C ARG A 65 -7.00 2.64 14.59
N VAL A 66 -6.44 2.02 13.56
CA VAL A 66 -5.02 2.17 13.21
C VAL A 66 -4.71 3.58 12.74
N PHE A 67 -5.55 4.17 11.88
CA PHE A 67 -5.32 5.53 11.37
C PHE A 67 -5.52 6.60 12.43
N GLU A 68 -6.54 6.49 13.28
CA GLU A 68 -6.73 7.38 14.44
C GLU A 68 -5.53 7.32 15.39
N ALA A 69 -5.05 6.11 15.70
CA ALA A 69 -3.85 5.94 16.50
C ALA A 69 -2.61 6.55 15.81
N ALA A 70 -2.47 6.40 14.49
CA ALA A 70 -1.33 6.93 13.75
C ALA A 70 -1.30 8.46 13.65
N GLU A 71 -2.46 9.12 13.77
CA GLU A 71 -2.60 10.58 13.79
C GLU A 71 -2.22 11.18 15.16
N SER A 72 -2.55 10.48 16.25
CA SER A 72 -2.23 10.92 17.60
C SER A 72 -0.77 10.70 18.02
N THR A 73 0.04 10.00 17.22
CA THR A 73 1.45 9.72 17.55
C THR A 73 2.38 9.63 16.33
N GLU A 74 3.58 10.16 16.48
CA GLU A 74 4.67 9.92 15.52
C GLU A 74 5.25 8.50 15.60
N TRP A 75 4.95 7.78 16.69
CA TRP A 75 5.46 6.46 17.02
C TRP A 75 4.32 5.52 17.42
N LEU A 76 3.70 4.91 16.40
CA LEU A 76 2.71 3.85 16.56
C LEU A 76 3.41 2.49 16.59
N SER A 77 3.02 1.66 17.55
CA SER A 77 3.45 0.28 17.69
C SER A 77 2.25 -0.66 17.59
N LEU A 78 2.40 -1.78 16.90
CA LEU A 78 1.41 -2.87 16.87
C LEU A 78 1.93 -4.03 17.70
N HIS A 79 1.11 -4.56 18.59
CA HIS A 79 1.41 -5.74 19.39
C HIS A 79 0.61 -6.93 18.84
N LEU A 80 1.31 -7.98 18.41
CA LEU A 80 0.69 -9.21 17.91
C LEU A 80 0.95 -10.40 18.85
N ASP A 81 -0.08 -11.20 19.06
CA ASP A 81 -0.04 -12.48 19.79
C ASP A 81 -1.14 -13.45 19.30
N GLY A 82 -1.43 -14.51 20.07
CA GLY A 82 -2.60 -15.38 19.84
C GLY A 82 -2.44 -16.43 18.73
N ALA A 83 -1.25 -16.61 18.15
CA ALA A 83 -1.00 -17.62 17.12
C ALA A 83 0.39 -18.26 17.21
N SER A 84 0.61 -19.34 16.44
CA SER A 84 1.94 -19.93 16.30
C SER A 84 2.93 -18.95 15.68
N CYS A 85 4.24 -19.16 15.88
CA CYS A 85 5.27 -18.26 15.36
C CYS A 85 5.17 -18.06 13.82
N GLU A 86 4.90 -19.12 13.06
CA GLU A 86 4.72 -19.05 11.61
C GLU A 86 3.47 -18.24 11.22
N ALA A 87 2.35 -18.46 11.91
CA ALA A 87 1.11 -17.72 11.68
C ALA A 87 1.26 -16.23 12.06
N LEU A 88 2.03 -15.91 13.11
CA LEU A 88 2.38 -14.54 13.49
C LEU A 88 3.21 -13.85 12.39
N VAL A 89 4.15 -14.55 11.77
CA VAL A 89 4.93 -14.01 10.65
C VAL A 89 4.05 -13.69 9.44
N VAL A 90 3.12 -14.59 9.09
CA VAL A 90 2.16 -14.36 8.01
C VAL A 90 1.27 -13.16 8.33
N ALA A 91 0.67 -13.12 9.52
CA ALA A 91 -0.15 -11.99 9.95
C ALA A 91 0.64 -10.67 9.94
N ALA A 92 1.89 -10.67 10.41
CA ALA A 92 2.77 -9.50 10.37
C ALA A 92 2.99 -9.00 8.94
N LEU A 93 3.28 -9.88 7.97
CA LEU A 93 3.45 -9.50 6.56
C LEU A 93 2.18 -8.90 5.97
N GLU A 94 1.02 -9.49 6.26
CA GLU A 94 -0.27 -9.01 5.78
C GLU A 94 -0.63 -7.64 6.39
N ILE A 95 -0.50 -7.50 7.71
CA ILE A 95 -0.79 -6.26 8.45
C ILE A 95 0.15 -5.14 8.02
N LEU A 96 1.46 -5.39 7.95
CA LEU A 96 2.43 -4.38 7.51
C LEU A 96 2.25 -4.02 6.03
N THR A 97 1.81 -4.96 5.19
CA THR A 97 1.42 -4.66 3.82
C THR A 97 0.18 -3.77 3.78
N ARG A 98 -0.85 -4.06 4.58
CA ARG A 98 -2.07 -3.24 4.69
C ARG A 98 -1.80 -1.82 5.15
N TYR A 99 -0.84 -1.64 6.06
CA TYR A 99 -0.51 -0.34 6.64
C TYR A 99 0.81 0.24 6.13
N GLN A 100 1.30 -0.20 4.98
CA GLN A 100 2.57 0.30 4.44
C GLN A 100 2.55 1.80 4.15
N CYS A 101 1.38 2.41 3.89
CA CYS A 101 1.26 3.87 3.80
C CYS A 101 1.71 4.61 5.09
N LEU A 102 1.70 3.91 6.24
CA LEU A 102 2.22 4.41 7.52
C LEU A 102 3.67 4.01 7.78
N VAL A 103 4.23 3.14 6.94
CA VAL A 103 5.63 2.68 6.97
C VAL A 103 6.45 3.61 6.08
N ARG A 104 7.39 4.35 6.66
CA ARG A 104 8.17 5.38 5.95
C ARG A 104 9.30 4.80 5.09
N ARG A 105 8.99 3.95 4.10
CA ARG A 105 10.00 3.49 3.13
C ARG A 105 10.31 4.61 2.14
N ARG A 106 11.59 4.82 1.85
CA ARG A 106 12.11 5.74 0.83
C ARG A 106 13.34 5.12 0.16
N ASN A 107 13.58 5.47 -1.09
CA ASN A 107 14.82 5.19 -1.80
C ASN A 107 15.64 6.48 -1.96
N ALA A 108 16.78 6.43 -2.68
CA ALA A 108 17.62 7.62 -2.87
C ALA A 108 16.88 8.81 -3.49
N ALA A 109 15.96 8.57 -4.43
CA ALA A 109 15.20 9.64 -5.09
C ALA A 109 14.12 10.28 -4.20
N SER A 110 13.48 9.50 -3.31
CA SER A 110 12.51 10.03 -2.33
C SER A 110 13.11 10.45 -0.98
N ALA A 111 14.37 10.10 -0.71
CA ALA A 111 15.14 10.56 0.44
C ALA A 111 15.75 11.97 0.23
N THR A 112 15.05 12.84 -0.50
CA THR A 112 15.50 14.19 -0.84
C THR A 112 14.64 15.27 -0.17
N PRO A 113 15.17 16.50 0.01
CA PRO A 113 14.37 17.64 0.47
C PRO A 113 13.22 17.97 -0.48
N LEU A 114 13.42 17.87 -1.80
CA LEU A 114 12.39 18.08 -2.81
C LEU A 114 11.20 17.14 -2.60
N PHE A 115 11.45 15.83 -2.49
CA PHE A 115 10.36 14.86 -2.27
C PHE A 115 9.64 15.10 -0.95
N SER A 116 10.36 15.55 0.08
CA SER A 116 9.76 15.89 1.37
C SER A 116 8.82 17.08 1.26
N ARG A 117 9.19 18.12 0.49
CA ARG A 117 8.30 19.26 0.20
C ARG A 117 7.11 18.84 -0.66
N LEU A 118 7.30 18.00 -1.67
CA LEU A 118 6.22 17.45 -2.48
C LEU A 118 5.19 16.73 -1.63
N LEU A 119 5.62 15.79 -0.77
CA LEU A 119 4.72 15.04 0.11
C LEU A 119 3.99 15.96 1.10
N ALA A 120 4.69 16.94 1.69
CA ALA A 120 4.07 17.92 2.58
C ALA A 120 3.03 18.77 1.85
N ARG A 121 3.35 19.23 0.63
CA ARG A 121 2.42 20.00 -0.19
C ARG A 121 1.21 19.17 -0.60
N TYR A 122 1.42 17.95 -1.09
CA TYR A 122 0.33 17.03 -1.42
C TYR A 122 -0.59 16.78 -0.22
N ARG A 123 -0.03 16.53 0.98
CA ARG A 123 -0.81 16.42 2.22
C ARG A 123 -1.65 17.67 2.49
N SER A 124 -1.09 18.87 2.30
CA SER A 124 -1.81 20.13 2.54
C SER A 124 -3.01 20.38 1.62
N LEU A 125 -3.11 19.65 0.50
CA LEU A 125 -4.27 19.71 -0.40
C LEU A 125 -5.47 18.90 0.10
N HIS A 126 -5.27 18.09 1.14
CA HIS A 126 -6.27 17.16 1.65
C HIS A 126 -6.73 17.62 3.03
N ASP A 127 -8.03 17.89 3.16
CA ASP A 127 -8.68 18.04 4.46
C ASP A 127 -8.85 16.66 5.10
N LEU A 128 -7.89 16.26 5.93
CA LEU A 128 -7.84 14.93 6.52
C LEU A 128 -8.85 14.71 7.65
N GLU A 129 -9.53 15.77 8.10
CA GLU A 129 -10.69 15.64 9.01
C GLU A 129 -11.87 14.96 8.30
N GLN A 130 -11.94 15.06 6.97
CA GLN A 130 -12.97 14.38 6.18
C GLN A 130 -12.55 12.91 5.90
N PRO A 131 -13.32 11.90 6.36
CA PRO A 131 -12.92 10.50 6.24
C PRO A 131 -12.63 10.03 4.81
N ARG A 132 -13.41 10.51 3.83
CA ARG A 132 -13.23 10.15 2.41
C ARG A 132 -11.95 10.73 1.83
N VAL A 133 -11.66 12.00 2.10
CA VAL A 133 -10.44 12.68 1.65
C VAL A 133 -9.20 12.06 2.29
N ARG A 134 -9.30 11.67 3.57
CA ARG A 134 -8.25 10.93 4.26
C ARG A 134 -8.00 9.55 3.66
N ALA A 135 -9.05 8.80 3.31
CA ALA A 135 -8.92 7.51 2.65
C ALA A 135 -8.21 7.64 1.30
N GLU A 136 -8.56 8.65 0.51
CA GLU A 136 -7.91 8.99 -0.76
C GLU A 136 -6.42 9.35 -0.60
N PHE A 137 -6.08 10.23 0.34
CA PHE A 137 -4.68 10.56 0.65
C PHE A 137 -3.90 9.30 1.00
N HIS A 138 -4.45 8.45 1.88
CA HIS A 138 -3.79 7.22 2.27
C HIS A 138 -3.69 6.21 1.12
N ARG A 139 -4.66 6.13 0.18
CA ARG A 139 -4.57 5.31 -1.03
C ARG A 139 -3.40 5.75 -1.88
N ALA A 140 -3.27 7.06 -2.12
CA ALA A 140 -2.19 7.62 -2.94
C ALA A 140 -0.80 7.33 -2.34
N VAL A 141 -0.67 7.48 -1.02
CA VAL A 141 0.57 7.11 -0.31
C VAL A 141 0.83 5.60 -0.39
N ASP A 142 -0.20 4.75 -0.30
CA ASP A 142 -0.07 3.30 -0.42
C ASP A 142 0.38 2.87 -1.84
N ALA A 143 -0.20 3.48 -2.87
CA ALA A 143 0.20 3.27 -4.26
C ALA A 143 1.68 3.65 -4.47
N TRP A 144 2.12 4.81 -3.96
CA TRP A 144 3.54 5.17 -3.98
C TRP A 144 4.43 4.15 -3.26
N GLN A 145 3.99 3.62 -2.11
CA GLN A 145 4.72 2.57 -1.41
C GLN A 145 4.83 1.27 -2.22
N TRP A 146 3.79 0.91 -2.98
CA TRP A 146 3.84 -0.19 -3.95
C TRP A 146 4.81 0.09 -5.10
N THR A 147 4.85 1.31 -5.63
CA THR A 147 5.84 1.71 -6.66
C THR A 147 7.27 1.40 -6.18
N LEU A 148 7.59 1.71 -4.93
CA LEU A 148 8.88 1.40 -4.31
C LEU A 148 9.11 -0.10 -4.07
N ARG A 149 8.09 -0.90 -3.75
CA ARG A 149 8.23 -2.35 -3.58
C ARG A 149 8.46 -3.07 -4.90
N LEU A 150 7.75 -2.63 -5.95
CA LEU A 150 7.82 -3.22 -7.27
C LEU A 150 9.11 -2.83 -8.00
N ARG A 151 9.60 -1.60 -7.79
CA ARG A 151 10.87 -1.11 -8.34
C ARG A 151 11.63 -0.26 -7.31
N PRO A 152 12.49 -0.86 -6.47
CA PRO A 152 13.18 -0.16 -5.37
C PRO A 152 14.08 1.01 -5.79
N ASP A 153 14.61 0.97 -7.01
CA ASP A 153 15.51 1.95 -7.62
C ASP A 153 14.77 2.99 -8.49
N VAL A 154 13.44 3.01 -8.47
CA VAL A 154 12.64 3.94 -9.28
C VAL A 154 13.04 5.40 -9.05
N ASP A 155 13.12 6.16 -10.13
CA ASP A 155 13.43 7.58 -10.11
C ASP A 155 12.25 8.42 -9.58
N LEU A 156 12.47 9.73 -9.51
CA LEU A 156 11.52 10.67 -8.91
C LEU A 156 10.18 10.77 -9.67
N PRO A 157 10.12 10.86 -11.03
CA PRO A 157 8.86 11.14 -11.73
C PRO A 157 7.76 10.08 -11.50
N PRO A 158 8.01 8.76 -11.61
CA PRO A 158 6.97 7.76 -11.32
C PRO A 158 6.55 7.78 -9.84
N GLN A 159 7.47 8.07 -8.91
CA GLN A 159 7.11 8.21 -7.50
C GLN A 159 6.18 9.41 -7.25
N ALA A 160 6.44 10.54 -7.91
CA ALA A 160 5.59 11.72 -7.83
C ALA A 160 4.24 11.50 -8.51
N ALA A 161 4.24 10.87 -9.69
CA ALA A 161 3.03 10.55 -10.44
C ALA A 161 2.08 9.63 -9.66
N ALA A 162 2.62 8.72 -8.83
CA ALA A 162 1.81 7.82 -7.99
C ALA A 162 0.85 8.57 -7.04
N PHE A 163 1.16 9.81 -6.63
CA PHE A 163 0.25 10.61 -5.80
C PHE A 163 -0.97 11.14 -6.55
N PHE A 164 -0.87 11.29 -7.87
CA PHE A 164 -1.92 11.88 -8.71
C PHE A 164 -2.53 10.89 -9.69
N HIS A 165 -2.06 9.64 -9.66
CA HIS A 165 -2.51 8.60 -10.55
C HIS A 165 -3.88 8.10 -10.11
N GLU A 166 -4.90 8.51 -10.84
CA GLU A 166 -6.23 7.92 -10.77
C GLU A 166 -6.28 6.79 -11.80
N GLY A 167 -6.12 5.53 -11.38
CA GLY A 167 -5.87 4.46 -12.33
C GLY A 167 -6.98 4.23 -13.37
N GLU A 168 -8.22 4.66 -13.10
CA GLU A 168 -9.39 4.34 -13.93
C GLU A 168 -9.40 4.99 -15.32
N GLN A 169 -8.89 6.21 -15.50
CA GLN A 169 -8.88 6.91 -16.78
C GLN A 169 -7.60 7.74 -16.94
N PRO A 170 -7.16 8.03 -18.18
CA PRO A 170 -6.13 9.04 -18.39
C PRO A 170 -6.54 10.29 -17.63
N THR A 171 -5.63 10.77 -16.80
CA THR A 171 -5.87 11.95 -15.98
C THR A 171 -6.19 13.11 -16.92
N THR A 172 -7.25 13.86 -16.64
CA THR A 172 -7.62 14.98 -17.51
C THR A 172 -6.47 16.00 -17.53
N PRO A 173 -6.29 16.79 -18.62
CA PRO A 173 -5.24 17.81 -18.67
C PRO A 173 -5.24 18.73 -17.45
N LEU A 174 -6.43 19.07 -16.95
CA LEU A 174 -6.61 19.86 -15.73
C LEU A 174 -5.99 19.22 -14.48
N HIS A 175 -6.16 17.90 -14.30
CA HIS A 175 -5.58 17.19 -13.16
C HIS A 175 -4.06 17.04 -13.31
N ALA A 176 -3.56 16.78 -14.53
CA ALA A 176 -2.13 16.74 -14.79
C ALA A 176 -1.46 18.11 -14.54
N ASP A 177 -2.12 19.20 -14.92
CA ASP A 177 -1.65 20.56 -14.64
C ASP A 177 -1.68 20.91 -13.15
N ARG A 178 -2.68 20.42 -12.40
CA ARG A 178 -2.68 20.53 -10.93
C ARG A 178 -1.48 19.80 -10.31
N ALA A 179 -1.17 18.60 -10.78
CA ALA A 179 0.00 17.85 -10.32
C ALA A 179 1.31 18.60 -10.60
N VAL A 180 1.45 19.18 -11.80
CA VAL A 180 2.61 19.99 -12.18
C VAL A 180 2.76 21.23 -11.30
N ARG A 181 1.69 21.97 -11.02
CA ARG A 181 1.75 23.12 -10.10
C ARG A 181 2.26 22.74 -8.71
N VAL A 182 1.80 21.60 -8.19
CA VAL A 182 2.25 21.08 -6.88
C VAL A 182 3.73 20.73 -6.89
N LEU A 183 4.24 20.21 -8.01
CA LEU A 183 5.66 19.92 -8.20
C LEU A 183 6.50 21.19 -8.30
N GLU A 184 6.04 22.19 -9.06
CA GLU A 184 6.68 23.51 -9.18
C GLU A 184 6.77 24.20 -7.82
N GLU A 185 5.67 24.21 -7.04
CA GLU A 185 5.65 24.73 -5.67
C GLU A 185 6.60 23.97 -4.72
N ALA A 186 6.84 22.67 -4.97
CA ALA A 186 7.83 21.88 -4.26
C ALA A 186 9.28 22.13 -4.73
N GLY A 187 9.46 22.89 -5.82
CA GLY A 187 10.74 23.23 -6.43
C GLY A 187 11.29 22.15 -7.36
N ALA A 188 10.42 21.41 -8.05
CA ALA A 188 10.82 20.51 -9.14
C ALA A 188 11.20 21.29 -10.40
N ASP A 189 12.12 20.72 -11.18
CA ASP A 189 12.53 21.29 -12.47
C ASP A 189 11.53 20.95 -13.59
N ASP A 190 11.63 21.69 -14.70
CA ASP A 190 10.77 21.52 -15.88
C ASP A 190 10.82 20.11 -16.47
N VAL A 191 11.96 19.43 -16.36
CA VAL A 191 12.14 18.07 -16.88
C VAL A 191 11.31 17.07 -16.06
N THR A 192 11.36 17.19 -14.74
CA THR A 192 10.58 16.40 -13.79
C THR A 192 9.09 16.67 -13.98
N CYS A 193 8.68 17.94 -14.04
CA CYS A 193 7.29 18.34 -14.25
C CYS A 193 6.73 17.79 -15.57
N ARG A 194 7.50 17.92 -16.67
CA ARG A 194 7.10 17.38 -17.97
C ARG A 194 6.92 15.87 -17.92
N ARG A 195 7.89 15.14 -17.36
CA ARG A 195 7.84 13.68 -17.28
C ARG A 195 6.70 13.18 -16.42
N VAL A 196 6.36 13.87 -15.32
CA VAL A 196 5.16 13.54 -14.53
C VAL A 196 3.88 13.78 -15.34
N ARG A 197 3.78 14.90 -16.06
CA ARG A 197 2.62 15.19 -16.92
C ARG A 197 2.42 14.09 -17.95
N GLU A 198 3.48 13.68 -18.66
CA GLU A 198 3.45 12.60 -19.65
C GLU A 198 2.95 11.27 -19.07
N LEU A 199 3.37 10.93 -17.85
CA LEU A 199 2.91 9.72 -17.15
C LEU A 199 1.42 9.79 -16.78
N LEU A 200 0.93 10.94 -16.31
CA LEU A 200 -0.46 11.11 -15.90
C LEU A 200 -1.42 11.16 -17.09
N THR A 201 -1.04 11.83 -18.17
CA THR A 201 -1.86 11.91 -19.39
C THR A 201 -1.80 10.62 -20.22
N ARG A 202 -0.87 9.71 -19.90
CA ARG A 202 -0.59 8.47 -20.66
C ARG A 202 -0.37 8.76 -22.14
N ASP A 203 0.35 9.83 -22.46
CA ASP A 203 0.65 10.17 -23.85
C ASP A 203 1.48 9.05 -24.48
N ALA A 204 0.84 8.23 -25.32
CA ALA A 204 1.44 7.04 -25.93
C ALA A 204 2.68 7.36 -26.79
N ARG A 205 2.92 8.62 -27.16
CA ARG A 205 4.11 9.03 -27.93
C ARG A 205 5.33 9.30 -27.06
N THR A 206 5.14 9.63 -25.79
CA THR A 206 6.20 10.18 -24.91
C THR A 206 6.31 9.45 -23.58
N ALA A 207 5.22 8.88 -23.08
CA ALA A 207 5.20 8.17 -21.82
C ALA A 207 5.99 6.87 -21.89
N ASN A 208 6.87 6.66 -20.90
CA ASN A 208 7.59 5.41 -20.75
C ASN A 208 6.61 4.29 -20.34
N ALA A 209 6.36 3.33 -21.25
CA ALA A 209 5.43 2.22 -21.02
C ALA A 209 5.75 1.41 -19.75
N ARG A 210 7.02 1.29 -19.38
CA ARG A 210 7.43 0.60 -18.13
C ARG A 210 7.00 1.37 -16.89
N ASP A 211 7.09 2.69 -16.92
CA ASP A 211 6.69 3.56 -15.80
C ASP A 211 5.16 3.59 -15.66
N VAL A 212 4.43 3.66 -16.79
CA VAL A 212 2.96 3.56 -16.78
C VAL A 212 2.49 2.21 -16.23
N SER A 213 3.06 1.11 -16.71
CA SER A 213 2.74 -0.23 -16.21
C SER A 213 3.05 -0.40 -14.71
N LEU A 214 4.12 0.23 -14.22
CA LEU A 214 4.43 0.25 -12.79
C LEU A 214 3.35 0.97 -11.97
N LEU A 215 2.89 2.14 -12.43
CA LEU A 215 1.83 2.91 -11.76
C LEU A 215 0.52 2.13 -11.74
N ASP A 216 0.12 1.56 -12.88
CA ASP A 216 -1.11 0.77 -13.00
C ASP A 216 -1.08 -0.47 -12.08
N THR A 217 0.08 -1.14 -11.97
CA THR A 217 0.29 -2.28 -11.06
C THR A 217 0.22 -1.82 -9.61
N ALA A 218 0.88 -0.71 -9.26
CA ALA A 218 0.93 -0.19 -7.91
C ALA A 218 -0.46 0.25 -7.40
N ASP A 219 -1.24 0.90 -8.25
CA ASP A 219 -2.64 1.28 -7.98
C ASP A 219 -3.52 0.04 -7.78
N ALA A 220 -3.42 -0.97 -8.66
CA ALA A 220 -4.17 -2.21 -8.53
C ALA A 220 -3.86 -2.96 -7.23
N LEU A 221 -2.59 -3.04 -6.83
CA LEU A 221 -2.19 -3.67 -5.56
C LEU A 221 -2.67 -2.85 -4.35
N SER A 222 -2.64 -1.51 -4.43
CA SER A 222 -3.20 -0.62 -3.39
C SER A 222 -4.70 -0.86 -3.20
N PHE A 223 -5.45 -0.98 -4.30
CA PHE A 223 -6.88 -1.31 -4.27
C PHE A 223 -7.14 -2.65 -3.54
N PHE A 224 -6.44 -3.72 -3.93
CA PHE A 224 -6.65 -5.03 -3.29
C PHE A 224 -6.29 -5.00 -1.81
N CYS A 225 -5.17 -4.36 -1.49
CA CYS A 225 -4.61 -4.26 -0.15
C CYS A 225 -5.57 -3.59 0.84
N ARG A 226 -6.29 -2.55 0.42
CA ARG A 226 -7.05 -1.69 1.35
C ARG A 226 -8.49 -1.41 0.93
N GLU A 227 -8.67 -0.87 -0.28
CA GLU A 227 -9.97 -0.31 -0.71
C GLU A 227 -11.01 -1.37 -1.05
N SER A 228 -10.56 -2.55 -1.48
CA SER A 228 -11.43 -3.63 -1.93
C SER A 228 -12.50 -3.99 -0.89
N SER A 229 -12.17 -3.91 0.41
CA SER A 229 -13.10 -4.23 1.49
C SER A 229 -14.24 -3.21 1.60
N ALA A 230 -13.93 -1.90 1.55
CA ALA A 230 -14.94 -0.83 1.60
C ALA A 230 -15.77 -0.83 0.31
N TRP A 231 -15.12 -0.97 -0.85
CA TRP A 231 -15.79 -1.06 -2.14
C TRP A 231 -16.80 -2.21 -2.19
N PHE A 232 -16.45 -3.38 -1.66
CA PHE A 232 -17.36 -4.52 -1.60
C PHE A 232 -18.52 -4.34 -0.62
N ARG A 233 -18.42 -3.43 0.34
CA ARG A 233 -19.54 -3.11 1.25
C ARG A 233 -20.54 -2.18 0.55
N GLU A 234 -20.06 -1.23 -0.23
CA GLU A 234 -20.87 -0.13 -0.77
C GLU A 234 -21.36 -0.35 -2.21
N ALA A 235 -20.54 -0.94 -3.08
CA ALA A 235 -20.85 -1.03 -4.51
C ALA A 235 -21.90 -2.12 -4.81
N PRO A 236 -22.72 -1.98 -5.87
CA PRO A 236 -23.57 -3.07 -6.37
C PRO A 236 -22.74 -4.29 -6.84
N PRO A 237 -23.27 -5.52 -6.77
CA PRO A 237 -22.53 -6.74 -7.13
C PRO A 237 -21.89 -6.71 -8.53
N GLU A 238 -22.59 -6.20 -9.54
CA GLU A 238 -22.07 -6.10 -10.90
C GLU A 238 -20.84 -5.17 -10.99
N HIS A 239 -20.86 -4.07 -10.24
CA HIS A 239 -19.75 -3.12 -10.19
C HIS A 239 -18.55 -3.72 -9.44
N ARG A 240 -18.77 -4.56 -8.42
CA ARG A 240 -17.69 -5.30 -7.73
C ARG A 240 -16.96 -6.24 -8.69
N ARG A 241 -17.70 -7.00 -9.51
CA ARG A 241 -17.12 -7.90 -10.53
C ARG A 241 -16.28 -7.16 -11.54
N ARG A 242 -16.84 -6.11 -12.14
CA ARG A 242 -16.14 -5.28 -13.12
C ARG A 242 -14.89 -4.62 -12.51
N GLN A 243 -14.96 -4.13 -11.27
CA GLN A 243 -13.80 -3.50 -10.63
C GLN A 243 -12.65 -4.47 -10.40
N VAL A 244 -12.90 -5.65 -9.83
CA VAL A 244 -11.82 -6.64 -9.61
C VAL A 244 -11.23 -7.10 -10.94
N ALA A 245 -12.05 -7.37 -11.95
CA ALA A 245 -11.55 -7.74 -13.28
C ALA A 245 -10.67 -6.63 -13.87
N ARG A 246 -11.08 -5.36 -13.74
CA ARG A 246 -10.28 -4.20 -14.17
C ARG A 246 -8.94 -4.11 -13.44
N MET A 247 -8.93 -4.28 -12.12
CA MET A 247 -7.69 -4.24 -11.34
C MET A 247 -6.78 -5.42 -11.66
N LEU A 248 -7.35 -6.62 -11.86
CA LEU A 248 -6.60 -7.80 -12.27
C LEU A 248 -5.93 -7.64 -13.64
N ALA A 249 -6.63 -7.02 -14.60
CA ALA A 249 -6.08 -6.80 -15.94
C ALA A 249 -4.84 -5.89 -15.96
N ARG A 250 -4.59 -5.14 -14.87
CA ARG A 250 -3.37 -4.32 -14.70
C ARG A 250 -2.21 -5.10 -14.10
N LEU A 251 -2.46 -6.29 -13.58
CA LEU A 251 -1.45 -7.17 -13.00
C LEU A 251 -0.91 -8.12 -14.06
N ARG A 252 0.39 -8.41 -13.97
CA ARG A 252 1.05 -9.45 -14.75
C ARG A 252 1.19 -10.72 -13.89
N PRO A 253 1.40 -11.91 -14.47
CA PRO A 253 1.49 -13.16 -13.71
C PRO A 253 2.46 -13.08 -12.53
N GLU A 254 3.62 -12.44 -12.70
CA GLU A 254 4.62 -12.30 -11.63
C GLU A 254 4.18 -11.39 -10.47
N HIS A 255 3.12 -10.59 -10.66
CA HIS A 255 2.55 -9.73 -9.62
C HIS A 255 1.51 -10.47 -8.76
N LEU A 256 0.95 -11.60 -9.23
CA LEU A 256 -0.10 -12.33 -8.51
C LEU A 256 0.38 -12.85 -7.15
N ARG A 257 1.67 -13.14 -7.00
CA ARG A 257 2.28 -13.53 -5.72
C ARG A 257 2.02 -12.50 -4.61
N TRP A 258 1.91 -11.20 -4.94
CA TRP A 258 1.63 -10.17 -3.96
C TRP A 258 0.24 -10.29 -3.36
N LEU A 259 -0.75 -10.74 -4.15
CA LEU A 259 -2.11 -10.96 -3.67
C LEU A 259 -2.16 -12.09 -2.64
N GLY A 260 -1.28 -13.08 -2.76
CA GLY A 260 -1.11 -14.15 -1.78
C GLY A 260 -0.53 -13.68 -0.43
N HIS A 261 0.05 -12.48 -0.37
CA HIS A 261 0.57 -11.87 0.84
C HIS A 261 -0.38 -10.81 1.44
N MET A 262 -1.62 -10.74 0.96
CA MET A 262 -2.63 -9.79 1.42
C MET A 262 -3.78 -10.51 2.13
N ARG A 263 -4.20 -9.93 3.26
CA ARG A 263 -5.49 -10.26 3.85
C ARG A 263 -6.61 -9.63 3.03
N LEU A 264 -7.18 -10.41 2.13
CA LEU A 264 -8.38 -10.04 1.37
C LEU A 264 -9.64 -10.47 2.14
N ALA A 265 -10.68 -9.63 2.11
CA ALA A 265 -12.00 -10.02 2.60
C ALA A 265 -12.49 -11.28 1.84
N PRO A 266 -13.20 -12.22 2.49
CA PRO A 266 -13.60 -13.48 1.85
C PRO A 266 -14.33 -13.30 0.52
N ALA A 267 -15.23 -12.31 0.42
CA ALA A 267 -15.94 -12.01 -0.82
C ALA A 267 -15.01 -11.53 -1.95
N VAL A 268 -13.99 -10.74 -1.63
CA VAL A 268 -12.98 -10.28 -2.60
C VAL A 268 -12.14 -11.47 -3.05
N ARG A 269 -11.70 -12.32 -2.11
CA ARG A 269 -10.90 -13.51 -2.38
C ARG A 269 -11.62 -14.49 -3.30
N GLY A 270 -12.87 -14.85 -2.99
CA GLY A 270 -13.64 -15.77 -3.83
C GLY A 270 -13.83 -15.23 -5.26
N GLN A 271 -14.05 -13.93 -5.41
CA GLN A 271 -14.15 -13.32 -6.73
C GLN A 271 -12.82 -13.27 -7.48
N LEU A 272 -11.72 -13.04 -6.75
CA LEU A 272 -10.37 -13.06 -7.28
C LEU A 272 -9.99 -14.43 -7.81
N GLU A 273 -10.25 -15.50 -7.05
CA GLU A 273 -9.97 -16.89 -7.44
C GLU A 273 -10.68 -17.27 -8.73
N VAL A 274 -11.97 -16.94 -8.85
CA VAL A 274 -12.75 -17.16 -10.09
C VAL A 274 -12.16 -16.41 -11.28
N LEU A 275 -11.77 -15.15 -11.09
CA LEU A 275 -11.27 -14.32 -12.19
C LEU A 275 -9.84 -14.68 -12.59
N VAL A 276 -8.98 -15.06 -11.63
CA VAL A 276 -7.61 -15.53 -11.90
C VAL A 276 -7.65 -16.82 -12.71
N ALA A 277 -8.48 -17.79 -12.33
CA ALA A 277 -8.65 -19.02 -13.09
C ALA A 277 -9.11 -18.77 -14.54
N ALA A 278 -9.91 -17.72 -14.76
CA ALA A 278 -10.36 -17.33 -16.09
C ALA A 278 -9.34 -16.52 -16.91
N HIS A 279 -8.50 -15.69 -16.26
CA HIS A 279 -7.53 -14.82 -16.95
C HIS A 279 -6.16 -15.47 -17.15
N PHE A 280 -5.81 -16.43 -16.29
CA PHE A 280 -4.54 -17.15 -16.32
C PHE A 280 -4.82 -18.65 -16.27
N PRO A 281 -5.37 -19.24 -17.35
CA PRO A 281 -5.59 -20.68 -17.40
C PRO A 281 -4.25 -21.39 -17.20
N VAL A 282 -4.21 -22.35 -16.29
CA VAL A 282 -3.07 -23.26 -16.19
C VAL A 282 -3.14 -24.14 -17.44
N ASP A 283 -2.18 -23.98 -18.35
CA ASP A 283 -2.08 -24.83 -19.54
C ASP A 283 -1.97 -26.30 -19.10
N GLY A 284 -3.10 -27.01 -19.16
CA GLY A 284 -3.20 -28.33 -18.55
C GLY A 284 -4.61 -28.92 -18.53
N THR A 285 -5.38 -28.75 -19.61
CA THR A 285 -6.42 -29.67 -20.09
C THR A 285 -6.94 -29.13 -21.43
N ALA A 286 -6.36 -29.61 -22.52
CA ALA A 286 -6.98 -29.72 -23.83
C ALA A 286 -7.02 -31.21 -24.18
#